data_AF-A0A414AXM2-F1
#
_entry.id   AF-A0A414AXM2-F1
#
_cell.length_a   1.000
_cell.length_b   1.000
_cell.length_c   1.000
_cell.angle_alpha   90.00
_cell.angle_beta   90.00
_cell.angle_gamma   90.00
#
_symmetry.space_group_name_H-M   'P 1'
#
loop_
_entity.id
_entity.type
_entity.pdbx_description
1 polymer ?
#
loop_
_entity_poly.entity_id
_entity_poly.type
_entity_poly.pdbx_seq_one_letter_code
_entity_poly.pdbx_strand_id
1 'polypeptide(L)'
;MDLLDKVQMEDLDEEQRTLAGLIGIEAFRALVRSYNGTPIYIPKIESLEKPVRDELIREEFDGKNYRELALKYGLTETWIRNIVIEKAREIKAKPMDGQISLKGILY
;
A
#
# COMPACT_ATOMS: atom_id res chain seq x y z
N MET A 1 -16.90 34.14 -13.18
CA MET A 1 -17.87 33.14 -12.69
C MET A 1 -17.66 31.91 -13.55
N ASP A 2 -17.26 30.79 -12.95
CA ASP A 2 -17.04 29.57 -13.72
C ASP A 2 -18.39 28.95 -14.09
N LEU A 3 -18.50 28.46 -15.32
CA LEU A 3 -19.71 27.75 -15.76
C LEU A 3 -19.83 26.39 -15.07
N LEU A 4 -18.70 25.77 -14.71
CA LEU A 4 -18.68 24.49 -14.03
C LEU A 4 -19.30 24.58 -12.62
N ASP A 5 -19.18 25.72 -11.94
CA ASP A 5 -19.76 25.94 -10.60
C ASP A 5 -21.30 25.94 -10.62
N LYS A 6 -21.90 26.07 -11.81
CA LYS A 6 -23.36 25.99 -11.99
C LYS A 6 -23.86 24.59 -12.28
N VAL A 7 -22.99 23.65 -12.67
CA VAL A 7 -23.38 22.26 -13.01
C VAL A 7 -23.95 21.58 -11.78
N GLN A 8 -25.18 21.08 -11.88
CA GLN A 8 -25.88 20.35 -10.81
C GLN A 8 -25.88 18.85 -11.09
N MET A 9 -26.36 18.06 -10.12
CA MET A 9 -26.44 16.60 -10.25
C MET A 9 -27.33 16.15 -11.41
N GLU A 10 -28.34 16.95 -11.73
CA GLU A 10 -29.33 16.69 -12.78
C GLU A 10 -28.72 16.78 -14.18
N ASP A 11 -27.66 17.58 -14.33
CA ASP A 11 -26.93 17.77 -15.60
C ASP A 11 -25.98 16.60 -15.91
N LEU A 12 -25.71 15.73 -14.92
CA LEU A 12 -24.81 14.60 -15.02
C LEU A 12 -25.53 13.36 -15.56
N ASP A 13 -24.80 12.55 -16.34
CA ASP A 13 -25.23 11.20 -16.70
C ASP A 13 -25.24 10.26 -15.49
N GLU A 14 -25.70 9.03 -15.68
CA GLU A 14 -25.89 8.06 -14.59
C GLU A 14 -24.58 7.67 -13.88
N GLU A 15 -23.50 7.46 -14.63
CA GLU A 15 -22.19 7.11 -14.08
C GLU A 15 -21.58 8.30 -13.34
N GLN A 16 -21.63 9.48 -13.94
CA GLN A 16 -21.17 10.74 -13.35
C GLN A 16 -21.94 11.07 -12.07
N ARG A 17 -23.26 10.88 -12.06
CA ARG A 17 -24.11 11.12 -10.88
C ARG A 17 -23.80 10.13 -9.77
N THR A 18 -23.55 8.86 -10.11
CA THR A 18 -23.11 7.85 -9.13
C THR A 18 -21.78 8.26 -8.49
N LEU A 19 -20.80 8.66 -9.31
CA LEU A 19 -19.50 9.11 -8.83
C LEU A 19 -19.63 10.39 -7.98
N ALA A 20 -20.33 11.40 -8.47
CA ALA A 20 -20.59 12.65 -7.75
C ALA A 20 -21.40 12.42 -6.46
N GLY A 21 -22.27 11.41 -6.42
CA GLY A 21 -22.98 11.00 -5.21
C GLY A 21 -22.04 10.41 -4.15
N LEU A 22 -21.01 9.69 -4.58
CA LEU A 22 -20.01 9.11 -3.70
C LEU A 22 -19.05 10.16 -3.10
N ILE A 23 -18.61 11.13 -3.90
CA ILE A 23 -17.55 12.09 -3.51
C ILE A 23 -18.06 13.52 -3.24
N GLY A 24 -19.29 13.82 -3.63
CA GLY A 24 -19.89 15.15 -3.63
C GLY A 24 -19.67 15.91 -4.95
N ILE A 25 -20.63 16.78 -5.32
CA ILE A 25 -20.60 17.55 -6.58
C ILE A 25 -19.38 18.49 -6.66
N GLU A 26 -18.95 19.07 -5.55
CA GLU A 26 -17.78 19.96 -5.53
C GLU A 26 -16.48 19.21 -5.82
N ALA A 27 -16.30 18.01 -5.25
CA ALA A 27 -15.15 17.17 -5.53
C ALA A 27 -15.18 16.64 -6.97
N PHE A 28 -16.38 16.32 -7.49
CA PHE A 28 -16.54 15.96 -8.90
C PHE A 28 -16.12 17.10 -9.83
N ARG A 29 -16.56 18.35 -9.58
CA ARG A 29 -16.11 19.52 -10.34
C ARG A 29 -14.58 19.70 -10.25
N ALA A 30 -13.99 19.48 -9.08
CA ALA A 30 -12.53 19.53 -8.92
C ALA A 30 -11.81 18.45 -9.75
N LEU A 31 -12.35 17.22 -9.82
CA LEU A 31 -11.84 16.16 -10.70
C LEU A 31 -11.95 16.56 -12.17
N VAL A 32 -13.11 17.06 -12.61
CA VAL A 32 -13.31 17.50 -14.00
C VAL A 32 -12.31 18.61 -14.37
N ARG A 33 -12.08 19.59 -13.49
CA ARG A 33 -11.05 20.62 -13.69
C ARG A 33 -9.64 20.06 -13.78
N SER A 34 -9.31 19.10 -12.91
CA SER A 34 -7.95 18.58 -12.78
C SER A 34 -7.55 17.68 -13.96
N TYR A 35 -8.49 16.88 -14.46
CA TYR A 35 -8.21 15.86 -15.48
C TYR A 35 -8.73 16.25 -16.88
N ASN A 36 -9.78 17.06 -16.96
CA ASN A 36 -10.30 17.72 -18.16
C ASN A 36 -10.36 16.82 -19.42
N GLY A 37 -10.98 15.65 -19.30
CA GLY A 37 -11.11 14.67 -20.39
C GLY A 37 -10.01 13.62 -20.46
N THR A 38 -8.99 13.71 -19.61
CA THR A 38 -7.97 12.64 -19.48
C THR A 38 -8.58 11.43 -18.78
N PRO A 39 -8.52 10.22 -19.37
CA PRO A 39 -9.01 9.02 -18.71
C PRO A 39 -8.15 8.68 -17.49
N ILE A 40 -8.81 8.40 -16.35
CA ILE A 40 -8.16 7.93 -15.13
C ILE A 40 -8.48 6.46 -14.95
N TYR A 41 -7.45 5.67 -14.71
CA TYR A 41 -7.64 4.30 -14.26
C TYR A 41 -7.94 4.27 -12.76
N ILE A 42 -9.07 3.69 -12.37
CA ILE A 42 -9.36 3.37 -10.97
C ILE A 42 -8.77 1.98 -10.67
N PRO A 43 -7.73 1.89 -9.84
CA PRO A 43 -7.09 0.61 -9.55
C PRO A 43 -8.01 -0.32 -8.77
N LYS A 44 -7.79 -1.62 -8.95
CA LYS A 44 -8.37 -2.64 -8.05
C LYS A 44 -7.88 -2.40 -6.63
N ILE A 45 -8.77 -2.58 -5.66
CA ILE A 45 -8.48 -2.46 -4.22
C ILE A 45 -7.22 -3.26 -3.87
N GLU A 46 -7.16 -4.52 -4.32
CA GLU A 46 -6.01 -5.40 -4.08
C GLU A 46 -4.66 -4.82 -4.56
N SER A 47 -4.64 -4.05 -5.65
CA SER A 47 -3.41 -3.47 -6.19
C SER A 47 -2.84 -2.39 -5.26
N LEU A 48 -3.68 -1.75 -4.46
CA LEU A 48 -3.28 -0.76 -3.45
C LEU A 48 -3.04 -1.41 -2.08
N GLU A 49 -3.86 -2.40 -1.69
CA GLU A 49 -3.72 -3.06 -0.39
C GLU A 49 -2.50 -3.98 -0.31
N LYS A 50 -2.18 -4.72 -1.38
CA LYS A 50 -1.04 -5.65 -1.42
C LYS A 50 0.28 -4.99 -0.98
N PRO A 51 0.75 -3.89 -1.58
CA PRO A 51 2.02 -3.28 -1.18
C PRO A 51 1.99 -2.78 0.26
N VAL A 52 0.86 -2.23 0.72
CA VAL A 52 0.72 -1.76 2.11
C VAL A 52 0.78 -2.92 3.09
N ARG A 53 0.03 -4.00 2.83
CA ARG A 53 0.04 -5.20 3.65
C ARG A 53 1.44 -5.81 3.71
N ASP A 54 2.10 -5.94 2.56
CA ASP A 54 3.42 -6.56 2.48
C ASP A 54 4.46 -5.73 3.25
N GLU A 55 4.33 -4.40 3.27
CA GLU A 55 5.16 -3.54 4.11
C GLU A 55 4.90 -3.73 5.59
N LEU A 56 3.64 -3.78 6.02
CA LEU A 56 3.29 -4.09 7.42
C LEU A 56 3.83 -5.47 7.85
N ILE A 57 3.74 -6.48 6.97
CA ILE A 57 4.33 -7.80 7.23
C ILE A 57 5.84 -7.70 7.40
N ARG A 58 6.53 -6.90 6.58
CA ARG A 58 7.97 -6.66 6.77
C ARG A 58 8.20 -5.98 8.11
N GLU A 59 7.52 -4.89 8.44
CA GLU A 59 7.70 -4.16 9.69
C GLU A 59 7.53 -5.05 10.93
N GLU A 60 6.47 -5.86 10.97
CA GLU A 60 6.13 -6.76 12.08
C GLU A 60 6.98 -8.04 12.15
N PHE A 61 7.73 -8.36 11.10
CA PHE A 61 8.55 -9.58 11.07
C PHE A 61 9.74 -9.50 12.04
N ASP A 62 9.81 -10.46 12.96
CA ASP A 62 10.81 -10.55 14.03
C ASP A 62 11.95 -11.54 13.75
N GLY A 63 11.90 -12.23 12.61
CA GLY A 63 12.87 -13.27 12.23
C GLY A 63 12.34 -14.71 12.34
N LYS A 64 11.27 -14.95 13.10
CA LYS A 64 10.75 -16.29 13.41
C LYS A 64 9.22 -16.41 13.38
N ASN A 65 8.47 -15.30 13.50
CA ASN A 65 7.01 -15.24 13.58
C ASN A 65 6.25 -15.53 12.26
N TYR A 66 6.79 -16.39 11.39
CA TYR A 66 6.19 -16.72 10.08
C TYR A 66 4.74 -17.22 10.17
N ARG A 67 4.47 -18.14 11.09
CA ARG A 67 3.14 -18.73 11.29
C ARG A 67 2.13 -17.72 11.81
N GLU A 68 2.56 -16.83 12.71
CA GLU A 68 1.70 -15.81 13.30
C GLU A 68 1.29 -14.78 12.25
N LEU A 69 2.22 -14.31 11.44
CA LEU A 69 1.93 -13.40 10.32
C LEU A 69 1.06 -14.05 9.26
N ALA A 70 1.28 -15.33 8.95
CA ALA A 70 0.45 -16.09 8.02
C ALA A 70 -1.02 -16.12 8.49
N LEU A 71 -1.25 -16.40 9.77
CA LEU A 71 -2.60 -16.39 10.36
C LEU A 71 -3.20 -14.98 10.41
N LYS A 72 -2.42 -13.97 10.83
CA LYS A 72 -2.88 -12.58 10.97
C LYS A 72 -3.35 -11.99 9.64
N TYR A 73 -2.61 -12.24 8.57
CA TYR A 73 -2.87 -11.65 7.26
C TYR A 73 -3.59 -12.59 6.28
N GLY A 74 -3.98 -13.80 6.73
CA GLY A 74 -4.69 -14.77 5.90
C GLY A 74 -3.85 -15.29 4.72
N LEU A 75 -2.54 -15.48 4.93
CA LEU A 75 -1.57 -15.86 3.92
C LEU A 75 -0.94 -17.21 4.24
N THR A 76 -0.31 -17.84 3.26
CA THR A 76 0.50 -19.04 3.52
C THR A 76 1.87 -18.65 4.08
N GLU A 77 2.48 -19.52 4.90
CA GLU A 77 3.85 -19.29 5.40
C GLU A 77 4.86 -19.11 4.26
N THR A 78 4.69 -19.83 3.14
CA THR A 78 5.53 -19.66 1.94
C THR A 78 5.45 -18.23 1.42
N TRP A 79 4.26 -17.66 1.38
CA TRP A 79 4.06 -16.30 0.88
C TRP A 79 4.66 -15.26 1.85
N ILE A 80 4.49 -15.43 3.17
CA ILE A 80 5.17 -14.62 4.18
C ILE A 80 6.70 -14.69 4.01
N ARG A 81 7.27 -15.89 3.85
CA ARG A 81 8.72 -16.09 3.63
C ARG A 81 9.23 -15.33 2.41
N ASN A 82 8.45 -15.26 1.34
CA ASN A 82 8.81 -14.50 0.14
C ASN A 82 8.79 -13.00 0.40
N ILE A 83 7.80 -12.47 1.13
CA ILE A 83 7.70 -11.03 1.45
C ILE A 83 8.88 -10.56 2.30
N VAL A 84 9.25 -11.36 3.30
CA VAL A 84 10.24 -10.98 4.34
C VAL A 84 11.65 -11.46 4.01
N ILE A 85 11.91 -11.98 2.80
CA ILE A 85 13.18 -12.64 2.45
C ILE A 85 14.40 -11.75 2.70
N GLU A 86 14.33 -10.48 2.30
CA GLU A 86 15.43 -9.52 2.50
C GLU A 86 15.58 -9.16 3.98
N LYS A 87 14.49 -8.83 4.68
CA LYS A 87 14.52 -8.54 6.13
C LYS A 87 15.06 -9.72 6.95
N ALA A 88 14.71 -10.96 6.57
CA ALA A 88 15.24 -12.16 7.21
C ALA A 88 16.75 -12.33 7.00
N ARG A 89 17.28 -11.94 5.84
CA ARG A 89 18.74 -11.92 5.59
C ARG A 89 19.43 -10.87 6.43
N GLU A 90 18.87 -9.66 6.50
CA GLU A 90 19.41 -8.57 7.32
C GLU A 90 19.49 -8.95 8.81
N ILE A 91 18.42 -9.52 9.36
CA ILE A 91 18.38 -9.98 10.76
C ILE A 91 19.45 -11.04 11.01
N LYS A 92 19.67 -11.97 10.06
CA LYS A 92 20.71 -13.01 10.17
C LYS A 92 22.13 -12.48 9.98
N ALA A 93 22.29 -11.41 9.21
CA ALA A 93 23.59 -10.80 8.92
C ALA A 93 24.06 -9.86 10.03
N LYS A 94 23.18 -9.41 10.93
CA LYS A 94 23.58 -8.65 12.12
C LYS A 94 24.48 -9.52 13.00
N PRO A 95 25.68 -9.05 13.39
CA PRO A 95 26.54 -9.77 14.30
C PRO A 95 25.81 -10.00 15.62
N MET A 96 25.95 -11.20 16.20
CA MET A 96 25.35 -11.48 17.51
C MET A 96 25.96 -10.56 18.55
N ASP A 97 25.15 -9.95 19.42
CA ASP A 97 25.63 -9.17 20.56
C ASP A 97 26.60 -10.04 21.39
N GLY A 98 27.85 -9.57 21.50
CA GLY A 98 28.93 -10.28 22.20
C GLY A 98 29.93 -11.03 21.31
N GLN A 99 29.78 -11.02 19.97
CA GLN A 99 30.75 -11.63 19.07
C GLN A 99 31.92 -10.68 18.79
N ILE A 100 33.05 -10.89 19.47
CA ILE A 100 34.33 -10.26 19.09
C ILE A 100 34.76 -10.77 17.71
N SER A 101 34.93 -9.86 16.75
CA SER A 101 35.53 -10.20 15.47
C SER A 101 36.99 -10.64 15.68
N LEU A 102 37.36 -11.83 15.19
CA LEU A 102 38.72 -12.38 15.27
C LEU A 102 39.81 -11.44 14.70
N LYS A 103 39.43 -10.41 13.94
CA LYS A 103 40.34 -9.37 13.45
C LYS A 103 40.99 -8.52 14.56
N GLY A 104 40.47 -8.54 15.79
CA GLY A 104 41.01 -7.75 16.91
C GLY A 104 41.99 -8.47 17.84
N ILE A 105 42.20 -9.79 17.67
CA ILE A 105 43.02 -10.61 18.60
C ILE A 105 44.43 -10.88 18.03
N LEU A 106 44.68 -10.55 16.77
CA LEU A 106 45.99 -10.73 16.13
C LEU A 106 46.75 -9.40 16.03
N TYR A 107 47.22 -8.89 17.16
CA TYR A 107 48.34 -7.94 17.24
C TYR A 107 49.18 -8.24 18.48
#